data_AF-A0A7C5NXV2-F1
#
_entry.id   AF-A0A7C5NXV2-F1
#
_cell.length_a   1.000
_cell.length_b   1.000
_cell.length_c   1.000
_cell.angle_alpha   90.00
_cell.angle_beta   90.00
_cell.angle_gamma   90.00
#
_symmetry.space_group_name_H-M   'P 1'
#
loop_
_entity.id
_entity.type
_entity.pdbx_description
1 polymer ?
#
loop_
_entity_poly.entity_id
_entity_poly.type
_entity_poly.pdbx_seq_one_letter_code
_entity_poly.pdbx_strand_id
1 'polypeptide(L)'
;MKHKVLFDTSVLIAASTFMVSKELSVNIKHPFFDQSMSLIGFVKKHLTKRIGLVTTTIEEQAYQVLEHAVRQELQRKTAERAIDFEVFSIILNYCENRLREILSYMLREPVDPLEVSKNFVKVTEMYENLKNKARNLPKPAALLTETVPKGFKKLAFDIYKTQDEIINSQLTNLLRKPAETTDKTILAEAIYLFNVYKQMEGKNVAFYITSTDHHFSPVRKKGLESRGITDTIKDLFGIICDWPQQIEQILRNEIK
;
A
#
# COMPACT_ATOMS: atom_id res chain seq x y z
N MET A 1 -17.36 10.65 -13.28
CA MET A 1 -16.95 10.14 -11.96
C MET A 1 -15.75 10.93 -11.51
N LYS A 2 -15.67 11.33 -10.24
CA LYS A 2 -14.48 11.98 -9.67
C LYS A 2 -13.64 10.94 -8.93
N HIS A 3 -12.33 11.07 -9.01
CA HIS A 3 -11.39 10.10 -8.44
C HIS A 3 -10.49 10.79 -7.43
N LYS A 4 -10.34 10.16 -6.27
CA LYS A 4 -9.51 10.63 -5.17
C LYS A 4 -8.62 9.50 -4.70
N VAL A 5 -7.32 9.72 -4.68
CA VAL A 5 -6.33 8.71 -4.31
C VAL A 5 -5.54 9.21 -3.12
N LEU A 6 -5.76 8.61 -1.97
CA LEU A 6 -4.92 8.81 -0.80
C LEU A 6 -3.64 7.99 -0.95
N PHE A 7 -2.49 8.66 -0.93
CA PHE A 7 -1.18 8.03 -1.03
C PHE A 7 -0.72 7.57 0.33
N ASP A 8 -0.53 6.27 0.52
CA ASP A 8 0.11 5.73 1.71
C ASP A 8 1.61 6.10 1.76
N THR A 9 2.14 6.15 2.97
CA THR A 9 3.56 6.38 3.28
C THR A 9 4.47 5.48 2.45
N SER A 10 4.13 4.19 2.30
CA SER A 10 4.96 3.23 1.56
C SER A 10 5.13 3.60 0.07
N VAL A 11 4.14 4.23 -0.56
CA VAL A 11 4.20 4.66 -1.96
C VAL A 11 5.08 5.89 -2.12
N LEU A 12 4.94 6.87 -1.21
CA LEU A 12 5.75 8.08 -1.20
C LEU A 12 7.23 7.75 -1.02
N ILE A 13 7.55 6.85 -0.08
CA ILE A 13 8.91 6.35 0.15
C ILE A 13 9.47 5.62 -1.06
N ALA A 14 8.68 4.72 -1.64
CA ALA A 14 9.10 3.97 -2.81
C ALA A 14 9.44 4.89 -3.98
N ALA A 15 8.67 5.97 -4.16
CA ALA A 15 8.87 6.94 -5.23
C ALA A 15 10.02 7.93 -4.96
N SER A 16 10.29 8.27 -3.71
CA SER A 16 11.39 9.19 -3.36
C SER A 16 12.75 8.50 -3.30
N THR A 17 12.79 7.19 -3.04
CA THR A 17 14.03 6.42 -2.87
C THR A 17 14.61 5.96 -4.20
N PHE A 18 15.28 6.87 -4.90
CA PHE A 18 16.06 6.58 -6.10
C PHE A 18 17.18 7.59 -6.31
N MET A 19 18.39 7.09 -6.56
CA MET A 19 19.54 7.90 -6.96
C MET A 19 20.53 7.04 -7.76
N VAL A 20 20.99 7.59 -8.88
CA VAL A 20 22.07 7.00 -9.68
C VAL A 20 23.15 8.05 -9.85
N SER A 21 24.35 7.77 -9.35
CA SER A 21 25.53 8.63 -9.52
C SER A 21 26.75 7.76 -9.84
N LYS A 22 27.37 8.03 -11.00
CA LYS A 22 28.62 7.37 -11.40
C LYS A 22 29.80 7.84 -10.57
N GLU A 23 29.83 9.13 -10.23
CA GLU A 23 30.91 9.74 -9.43
C GLU A 23 30.96 9.14 -8.02
N LEU A 24 29.80 8.97 -7.40
CA LEU A 24 29.69 8.35 -6.07
C LEU A 24 29.68 6.82 -6.12
N SER A 25 29.67 6.22 -7.32
CA SER A 25 29.46 4.77 -7.53
C SER A 25 28.19 4.24 -6.83
N VAL A 26 27.12 5.06 -6.79
CA VAL A 26 25.85 4.75 -6.11
C VAL A 26 24.76 4.44 -7.13
N ASN A 27 24.04 3.35 -6.91
CA ASN A 27 22.80 3.03 -7.62
C ASN A 27 21.76 2.48 -6.64
N ILE A 28 20.90 3.37 -6.16
CA ILE A 28 19.82 3.07 -5.22
C ILE A 28 18.50 3.22 -5.95
N LYS A 29 17.65 2.22 -5.80
CA LYS A 29 16.30 2.21 -6.35
C LYS A 29 15.44 1.30 -5.50
N HIS A 30 14.39 1.85 -4.91
CA HIS A 30 13.42 1.04 -4.18
C HIS A 30 12.75 0.01 -5.10
N PRO A 31 12.44 -1.21 -4.63
CA PRO A 31 11.83 -2.26 -5.46
C PRO A 31 10.51 -1.83 -6.14
N PHE A 32 9.77 -0.93 -5.50
CA PHE A 32 8.48 -0.42 -5.98
C PHE A 32 8.56 0.95 -6.65
N PHE A 33 9.77 1.46 -6.92
CA PHE A 33 9.96 2.81 -7.47
C PHE A 33 9.17 3.04 -8.77
N ASP A 34 9.29 2.13 -9.74
CA ASP A 34 8.72 2.34 -11.08
C ASP A 34 7.20 2.46 -11.05
N GLN A 35 6.52 1.54 -10.36
CA GLN A 35 5.06 1.57 -10.23
C GLN A 35 4.57 2.81 -9.46
N SER A 36 5.25 3.21 -8.38
CA SER A 36 4.87 4.38 -7.59
C SER A 36 5.08 5.67 -8.36
N MET A 37 6.21 5.80 -9.05
CA MET A 37 6.51 6.97 -9.89
C MET A 37 5.61 7.07 -11.12
N SER A 38 5.17 5.94 -11.67
CA SER A 38 4.22 5.94 -12.79
C SER A 38 2.88 6.59 -12.38
N LEU A 39 2.34 6.20 -11.22
CA LEU A 39 1.13 6.83 -10.66
C LEU A 39 1.35 8.31 -10.29
N ILE A 40 2.48 8.67 -9.67
CA ILE A 40 2.80 10.07 -9.37
C ILE A 40 2.91 10.90 -10.65
N GLY A 41 3.55 10.36 -11.69
CA GLY A 41 3.63 10.99 -13.00
C GLY A 41 2.26 11.19 -13.64
N PHE A 42 1.33 10.25 -13.43
CA PHE A 42 -0.06 10.42 -13.83
C PHE A 42 -0.76 11.55 -13.07
N VAL A 43 -0.61 11.63 -11.75
CA VAL A 43 -1.18 12.71 -10.91
C VAL A 43 -0.60 14.07 -11.32
N LYS A 44 0.72 14.16 -11.52
CA LYS A 44 1.40 15.38 -12.00
C LYS A 44 0.85 15.89 -13.34
N LYS A 45 0.50 14.99 -14.26
CA LYS A 45 -0.13 15.37 -15.55
C LYS A 45 -1.56 15.87 -15.39
N HIS A 46 -2.22 15.55 -14.28
CA HIS A 46 -3.63 15.84 -14.02
C HIS A 46 -3.83 16.66 -12.73
N LEU A 47 -2.88 17.55 -12.40
CA LEU A 47 -2.93 18.38 -11.19
C LEU A 47 -4.23 19.15 -11.03
N THR A 48 -4.79 19.66 -12.13
CA THR A 48 -6.06 20.40 -12.14
C THR A 48 -7.26 19.56 -11.69
N LYS A 49 -7.19 18.23 -11.84
CA LYS A 49 -8.22 17.28 -11.38
C LYS A 49 -8.12 16.98 -9.88
N ARG A 50 -7.06 17.43 -9.19
CA ARG A 50 -6.83 17.28 -7.73
C ARG A 50 -7.05 15.84 -7.25
N ILE A 51 -6.40 14.89 -7.92
CA ILE A 51 -6.61 13.45 -7.72
C ILE A 51 -5.83 12.95 -6.50
N GLY A 52 -4.55 13.33 -6.38
CA GLY A 52 -3.68 12.85 -5.32
C GLY A 52 -3.87 13.60 -4.02
N LEU A 53 -4.11 12.85 -2.95
CA LEU A 53 -4.33 13.33 -1.60
C LEU A 53 -3.27 12.79 -0.64
N VAL A 54 -2.95 13.59 0.37
CA VAL A 54 -2.14 13.21 1.53
C VAL A 54 -2.71 13.86 2.78
N THR A 55 -2.44 13.29 3.95
CA THR A 55 -2.74 13.90 5.25
C THR A 55 -1.44 14.28 5.95
N THR A 56 -1.52 15.15 6.96
CA THR A 56 -0.35 15.51 7.78
C THR A 56 0.33 14.26 8.38
N THR A 57 -0.47 13.31 8.87
CA THR A 57 0.03 12.04 9.42
C THR A 57 0.90 11.28 8.43
N ILE A 58 0.44 11.12 7.19
CA ILE A 58 1.17 10.42 6.14
C ILE A 58 2.46 11.15 5.78
N GLU A 59 2.40 12.48 5.65
CA GLU A 59 3.57 13.28 5.31
C GLU A 59 4.66 13.21 6.38
N GLU A 60 4.28 13.39 7.65
CA GLU A 60 5.22 13.32 8.78
C GLU A 60 5.87 11.95 8.87
N GLN A 61 5.08 10.88 8.71
CA GLN A 61 5.60 9.51 8.66
C GLN A 61 6.55 9.30 7.49
N ALA A 62 6.24 9.84 6.31
CA ALA A 62 7.12 9.73 5.15
C ALA A 62 8.49 10.36 5.44
N TYR A 63 8.57 11.51 6.09
CA TYR A 63 9.86 12.07 6.50
C TYR A 63 10.58 11.19 7.54
N GLN A 64 9.85 10.68 8.54
CA GLN A 64 10.43 9.86 9.60
C GLN A 64 11.04 8.54 9.08
N VAL A 65 10.39 7.89 8.12
CA VAL A 65 10.83 6.56 7.64
C VAL A 65 11.75 6.63 6.42
N LEU A 66 11.91 7.80 5.79
CA LEU A 66 12.75 7.96 4.61
C LEU A 66 14.22 7.63 4.90
N GLU A 67 14.77 8.14 6.01
CA GLU A 67 16.15 7.84 6.39
C GLU A 67 16.37 6.33 6.49
N HIS A 68 15.45 5.64 7.15
CA HIS A 68 15.51 4.20 7.33
C HIS A 68 15.44 3.45 6.00
N ALA A 69 14.54 3.86 5.09
CA ALA A 69 14.41 3.27 3.77
C ALA A 69 15.68 3.45 2.92
N VAL A 70 16.25 4.66 2.90
CA VAL A 70 17.52 4.94 2.19
C VAL A 70 18.65 4.08 2.75
N ARG A 71 18.77 3.99 4.08
CA ARG A 71 19.77 3.16 4.76
C ARG A 71 19.62 1.68 4.41
N GLN A 72 18.39 1.15 4.40
CA GLN A 72 18.13 -0.24 4.02
C GLN A 72 18.54 -0.54 2.58
N GLU A 73 18.19 0.33 1.62
CA GLU A 73 18.54 0.10 0.22
C GLU A 73 20.05 0.21 -0.03
N LEU A 74 20.75 1.09 0.68
CA LEU A 74 22.21 1.16 0.67
C LEU A 74 22.86 -0.14 1.18
N GLN A 75 22.42 -0.64 2.34
CA GLN A 75 22.94 -1.86 2.93
C GLN A 75 22.76 -3.10 2.04
N ARG A 76 21.72 -3.13 1.20
CA ARG A 76 21.52 -4.21 0.22
C ARG A 76 22.51 -4.19 -0.93
N LYS A 77 23.11 -3.03 -1.22
CA LYS A 77 24.00 -2.83 -2.38
C LYS A 77 25.47 -2.83 -2.02
N THR A 78 25.82 -2.42 -0.81
CA THR A 78 27.21 -2.32 -0.36
C THR A 78 27.53 -3.49 0.58
N ALA A 79 28.52 -4.31 0.24
CA ALA A 79 29.00 -5.40 1.11
C ALA A 79 29.79 -4.88 2.33
N GLU A 80 30.28 -3.64 2.25
CA GLU A 80 31.02 -2.98 3.31
C GLU A 80 30.06 -2.39 4.36
N ARG A 81 30.32 -2.72 5.64
CA ARG A 81 29.51 -2.25 6.78
C ARG A 81 29.59 -0.75 7.03
N ALA A 82 30.61 -0.08 6.49
CA ALA A 82 30.79 1.36 6.63
C ALA A 82 30.19 2.04 5.40
N ILE A 83 28.94 2.50 5.52
CA ILE A 83 28.42 3.50 4.59
C ILE A 83 29.15 4.79 4.93
N ASP A 84 29.89 5.35 3.97
CA ASP A 84 30.46 6.68 4.10
C ASP A 84 29.33 7.67 4.45
N PHE A 85 29.47 8.34 5.59
CA PHE A 85 28.49 9.30 6.10
C PHE A 85 28.24 10.43 5.09
N GLU A 86 29.27 10.85 4.35
CA GLU A 86 29.14 11.88 3.32
C GLU A 86 28.25 11.40 2.18
N VAL A 87 28.52 10.20 1.66
CA VAL A 87 27.72 9.58 0.60
C VAL A 87 26.28 9.38 1.06
N PHE A 88 26.08 8.87 2.28
CA PHE A 88 24.75 8.72 2.88
C PHE A 88 23.99 10.04 2.93
N SER A 89 24.64 11.10 3.42
CA SER A 89 24.04 12.42 3.57
C SER A 89 23.62 13.01 2.22
N ILE A 90 24.47 12.87 1.19
CA ILE A 90 24.15 13.32 -0.18
C ILE A 90 22.90 12.59 -0.70
N ILE A 91 22.84 11.26 -0.54
CA ILE A 91 21.71 10.46 -1.01
C ILE A 91 20.44 10.83 -0.27
N LEU A 92 20.49 10.94 1.06
CA LEU A 92 19.34 11.28 1.88
C LEU A 92 18.77 12.64 1.48
N ASN A 93 19.62 13.66 1.34
CA ASN A 93 19.22 14.98 0.87
C ASN A 93 18.56 14.93 -0.52
N TYR A 94 19.09 14.11 -1.42
CA TYR A 94 18.50 13.94 -2.75
C TYR A 94 17.10 13.30 -2.68
N CYS A 95 16.95 12.23 -1.89
CA CYS A 95 15.67 11.57 -1.67
C CYS A 95 14.66 12.46 -0.95
N GLU A 96 15.09 13.28 0.02
CA GLU A 96 14.25 14.26 0.72
C GLU A 96 13.75 15.34 -0.23
N ASN A 97 14.63 15.89 -1.08
CA ASN A 97 14.25 16.87 -2.10
C ASN A 97 13.22 16.29 -3.06
N ARG A 98 13.39 15.03 -3.46
CA ARG A 98 12.41 14.32 -4.28
C ARG A 98 11.08 14.10 -3.56
N LEU A 99 11.09 13.72 -2.29
CA LEU A 99 9.87 13.59 -1.49
C LEU A 99 9.12 14.94 -1.43
N ARG A 100 9.82 16.05 -1.19
CA ARG A 100 9.24 17.40 -1.21
C ARG A 100 8.62 17.73 -2.57
N GLU A 101 9.31 17.41 -3.66
CA GLU A 101 8.79 17.60 -5.02
C GLU A 101 7.51 16.78 -5.24
N ILE A 102 7.52 15.50 -4.86
CA ILE A 102 6.34 14.61 -4.98
C ILE A 102 5.15 15.17 -4.20
N LEU A 103 5.38 15.59 -2.95
CA LEU A 103 4.34 16.16 -2.09
C LEU A 103 3.77 17.46 -2.65
N SER A 104 4.55 18.24 -3.41
CA SER A 104 4.05 19.45 -4.09
C SER A 104 2.98 19.18 -5.15
N TYR A 105 2.89 17.93 -5.64
CA TYR A 105 1.86 17.50 -6.59
C TYR A 105 0.58 16.99 -5.91
N MET A 106 0.60 16.85 -4.58
CA MET A 106 -0.50 16.29 -3.79
C MET A 106 -1.29 17.41 -3.11
N LEU A 107 -2.58 17.15 -2.89
CA LEU A 107 -3.41 18.00 -2.05
C LEU A 107 -3.35 17.50 -0.61
N ARG A 108 -2.82 18.34 0.29
CA ARG A 108 -2.88 18.08 1.73
C ARG A 108 -4.29 18.35 2.24
N GLU A 109 -4.95 17.31 2.72
CA GLU A 109 -6.30 17.40 3.27
C GLU A 109 -6.27 17.49 4.80
N PRO A 110 -7.01 18.43 5.41
CA PRO A 110 -7.21 18.44 6.85
C PRO A 110 -8.12 17.28 7.26
N VAL A 111 -7.92 16.77 8.47
CA VAL A 111 -8.76 15.73 9.07
C VAL A 111 -9.27 16.20 10.44
N ASP A 112 -10.53 15.91 10.74
CA ASP A 112 -11.11 16.17 12.06
C ASP A 112 -10.69 15.06 13.04
N PRO A 113 -9.89 15.36 14.09
CA PRO A 113 -9.42 14.34 15.03
C PRO A 113 -10.53 13.58 15.74
N LEU A 114 -11.70 14.20 15.97
CA LEU A 114 -12.82 13.57 16.64
C LEU A 114 -13.49 12.52 15.73
N GLU A 115 -13.71 12.86 14.47
CA GLU A 115 -14.26 11.92 13.48
C GLU A 115 -13.28 10.80 13.15
N VAL A 116 -11.98 11.12 13.04
CA VAL A 116 -10.92 10.12 12.88
C VAL A 116 -10.91 9.16 14.07
N SER A 117 -11.03 9.65 15.30
CA SER A 117 -11.08 8.79 16.50
C SER A 117 -12.29 7.84 16.49
N LYS A 118 -13.46 8.30 16.04
CA LYS A 118 -14.65 7.44 15.88
C LYS A 118 -14.42 6.36 14.83
N ASN A 119 -13.82 6.72 13.69
CA ASN A 119 -13.52 5.77 12.62
C ASN A 119 -12.43 4.78 13.04
N PHE A 120 -11.45 5.21 13.84
CA PHE A 120 -10.38 4.37 14.36
C PHE A 120 -10.90 3.19 15.18
N VAL A 121 -11.96 3.40 15.97
CA VAL A 121 -12.63 2.31 16.72
C VAL A 121 -13.20 1.27 15.75
N LYS A 122 -13.93 1.71 14.71
CA LYS A 122 -14.50 0.82 13.68
C LYS A 122 -13.42 0.05 12.92
N VAL A 123 -12.32 0.72 12.56
CA VAL A 123 -11.17 0.11 11.90
C VAL A 123 -10.50 -0.92 12.79
N THR A 124 -10.37 -0.62 14.08
CA THR A 124 -9.81 -1.57 15.06
C THR A 124 -10.68 -2.82 15.16
N GLU A 125 -11.99 -2.66 15.29
CA GLU A 125 -12.95 -3.77 15.32
C GLU A 125 -12.89 -4.61 14.03
N MET A 126 -12.82 -3.96 12.86
CA MET A 126 -12.64 -4.66 11.58
C MET A 126 -11.39 -5.54 11.59
N TYR A 127 -10.23 -5.01 11.99
CA TYR A 127 -8.98 -5.79 12.01
C TYR A 127 -9.02 -6.94 13.02
N GLU A 128 -9.66 -6.76 14.19
CA GLU A 128 -9.82 -7.86 15.15
C GLU A 128 -10.75 -8.96 14.61
N ASN A 129 -11.84 -8.59 13.92
CA ASN A 129 -12.71 -9.54 13.23
C ASN A 129 -11.97 -10.31 12.13
N LEU A 130 -11.12 -9.63 11.36
CA LEU A 130 -10.28 -10.26 10.35
C LEU A 130 -9.23 -11.20 10.95
N LYS A 131 -8.63 -10.86 12.09
CA LYS A 131 -7.73 -11.78 12.82
C LYS A 131 -8.47 -13.02 13.30
N ASN A 132 -9.68 -12.87 13.83
CA ASN A 132 -10.50 -14.00 14.26
C ASN A 132 -10.89 -14.88 13.08
N LYS A 133 -11.25 -14.29 11.93
CA LYS A 133 -11.49 -15.01 10.67
C LYS A 133 -10.23 -15.76 10.22
N ALA A 134 -9.07 -15.12 10.26
CA ALA A 134 -7.79 -15.70 9.86
C ALA A 134 -7.40 -16.93 10.70
N ARG A 135 -7.66 -16.90 12.02
CA ARG A 135 -7.43 -18.04 12.93
C ARG A 135 -8.33 -19.24 12.63
N ASN A 136 -9.50 -18.98 12.08
CA ASN A 136 -10.54 -19.98 11.81
C ASN A 136 -10.67 -20.31 10.31
N LEU A 137 -9.63 -20.05 9.50
CA LEU A 137 -9.67 -20.37 8.08
C LEU A 137 -9.85 -21.89 7.87
N PRO A 138 -10.75 -22.30 6.97
CA PRO A 138 -10.91 -23.70 6.64
C PRO A 138 -9.62 -24.21 5.98
N LYS A 139 -9.35 -25.51 6.11
CA LYS A 139 -8.23 -26.20 5.43
C LYS A 139 -8.77 -27.16 4.37
N PRO A 140 -9.30 -26.65 3.24
CA PRO A 140 -10.05 -27.47 2.29
C PRO A 140 -9.18 -28.44 1.49
N ALA A 141 -7.84 -28.28 1.50
CA ALA A 141 -6.93 -29.07 0.69
C ALA A 141 -7.10 -30.59 0.87
N ALA A 142 -7.34 -31.07 2.10
CA ALA A 142 -7.58 -32.48 2.36
C ALA A 142 -8.88 -32.98 1.69
N LEU A 143 -9.98 -32.25 1.86
CA LEU A 143 -11.30 -32.58 1.29
C LEU A 143 -11.25 -32.58 -0.25
N LEU A 144 -10.60 -31.58 -0.85
CA LEU A 144 -10.45 -31.49 -2.29
C LEU A 144 -9.57 -32.60 -2.86
N THR A 145 -8.60 -33.10 -2.09
CA THR A 145 -7.73 -34.20 -2.53
C THR A 145 -8.45 -35.54 -2.60
N GLU A 146 -9.52 -35.74 -1.83
CA GLU A 146 -10.26 -37.01 -1.82
C GLU A 146 -10.96 -37.32 -3.14
N THR A 147 -11.35 -36.28 -3.88
CA THR A 147 -12.00 -36.39 -5.19
C THR A 147 -11.04 -36.69 -6.34
N VAL A 148 -9.73 -36.66 -6.08
CA VAL A 148 -8.68 -36.87 -7.08
C VAL A 148 -8.27 -38.36 -7.17
N PRO A 149 -7.99 -38.89 -8.36
CA PRO A 149 -7.49 -40.26 -8.53
C PRO A 149 -6.24 -40.57 -7.69
N LYS A 150 -6.15 -41.79 -7.15
CA LYS A 150 -5.11 -42.22 -6.18
C LYS A 150 -3.67 -41.84 -6.58
N GLY A 151 -3.32 -41.99 -7.86
CA GLY A 151 -1.97 -41.67 -8.36
C GLY A 151 -1.58 -40.19 -8.33
N PHE A 152 -2.56 -39.28 -8.24
CA PHE A 152 -2.33 -37.84 -8.25
C PHE A 152 -2.59 -37.16 -6.90
N LYS A 153 -3.03 -37.92 -5.87
CA LYS A 153 -3.45 -37.33 -4.59
C LYS A 153 -2.38 -36.47 -3.92
N LYS A 154 -1.12 -36.92 -3.92
CA LYS A 154 -0.02 -36.14 -3.33
C LYS A 154 0.19 -34.81 -4.08
N LEU A 155 0.27 -34.87 -5.41
CA LEU A 155 0.44 -33.68 -6.24
C LEU A 155 -0.74 -32.72 -6.07
N ALA A 156 -1.97 -33.23 -6.08
CA ALA A 156 -3.16 -32.40 -5.90
C ALA A 156 -3.21 -31.75 -4.52
N PHE A 157 -2.87 -32.48 -3.46
CA PHE A 157 -2.79 -31.91 -2.11
C PHE A 157 -1.78 -30.74 -2.05
N ASP A 158 -0.58 -30.93 -2.60
CA ASP A 158 0.46 -29.89 -2.62
C ASP A 158 -0.01 -28.66 -3.41
N ILE A 159 -0.71 -28.87 -4.54
CA ILE A 159 -1.31 -27.79 -5.34
C ILE A 159 -2.37 -27.06 -4.52
N TYR A 160 -3.37 -27.76 -3.98
CA TYR A 160 -4.48 -27.13 -3.25
C TYR A 160 -4.01 -26.41 -1.99
N LYS A 161 -3.05 -26.99 -1.26
CA LYS A 161 -2.43 -26.33 -0.12
C LYS A 161 -1.74 -25.04 -0.53
N THR A 162 -0.95 -25.07 -1.60
CA THR A 162 -0.26 -23.87 -2.11
C THR A 162 -1.26 -22.80 -2.56
N GLN A 163 -2.33 -23.20 -3.25
CA GLN A 163 -3.39 -22.27 -3.68
C GLN A 163 -4.09 -21.62 -2.48
N ASP A 164 -4.47 -22.43 -1.48
CA ASP A 164 -5.13 -21.97 -0.26
C ASP A 164 -4.25 -20.99 0.54
N GLU A 165 -2.94 -21.28 0.66
CA GLU A 165 -1.97 -20.38 1.28
C GLU A 165 -1.86 -19.05 0.53
N ILE A 166 -1.90 -19.05 -0.80
CA ILE A 166 -1.84 -17.83 -1.60
C ILE A 166 -3.14 -17.03 -1.47
N ILE A 167 -4.30 -17.66 -1.65
CA ILE A 167 -5.62 -17.01 -1.61
C ILE A 167 -5.88 -16.36 -0.24
N ASN A 168 -5.41 -16.98 0.84
CA ASN A 168 -5.56 -16.46 2.19
C ASN A 168 -4.36 -15.65 2.69
N SER A 169 -3.39 -15.33 1.83
CA SER A 169 -2.12 -14.74 2.25
C SER A 169 -2.26 -13.43 3.01
N GLN A 170 -3.18 -12.52 2.63
CA GLN A 170 -3.42 -11.29 3.42
C GLN A 170 -3.86 -11.59 4.86
N LEU A 171 -4.82 -12.51 5.03
CA LEU A 171 -5.34 -12.88 6.34
C LEU A 171 -4.29 -13.61 7.18
N THR A 172 -3.53 -14.52 6.59
CA THR A 172 -2.44 -15.21 7.29
C THR A 172 -1.29 -14.27 7.64
N ASN A 173 -0.97 -13.30 6.78
CA ASN A 173 0.05 -12.28 7.06
C ASN A 173 -0.41 -11.36 8.19
N LEU A 174 -1.69 -11.01 8.29
CA LEU A 174 -2.23 -10.21 9.40
C LEU A 174 -1.97 -10.85 10.78
N LEU A 175 -1.88 -12.18 10.87
CA LEU A 175 -1.53 -12.86 12.11
C LEU A 175 -0.04 -12.72 12.46
N ARG A 176 0.84 -12.60 11.45
CA ARG A 176 2.30 -12.51 11.63
C ARG A 176 2.77 -11.07 11.77
N LYS A 177 2.18 -10.18 10.97
CA LYS A 177 2.39 -8.73 10.95
C LYS A 177 1.02 -8.06 11.10
N PRO A 178 0.53 -7.87 12.33
CA PRO A 178 -0.70 -7.12 12.60
C PRO A 178 -0.62 -5.70 12.03
N ALA A 179 -1.77 -5.14 11.65
CA ALA A 179 -1.85 -3.73 11.28
C ALA A 179 -1.43 -2.84 12.46
N GLU A 180 -0.49 -1.94 12.22
CA GLU A 180 0.04 -1.02 13.22
C GLU A 180 -1.00 0.08 13.52
N THR A 181 -0.80 0.81 14.62
CA THR A 181 -1.65 1.98 14.95
C THR A 181 -1.67 2.97 13.80
N THR A 182 -0.52 3.20 13.18
CA THR A 182 -0.36 4.03 11.98
C THR A 182 -1.28 3.62 10.84
N ASP A 183 -1.27 2.34 10.45
CA ASP A 183 -2.14 1.84 9.37
C ASP A 183 -3.61 2.09 9.71
N LYS A 184 -4.01 1.80 10.95
CA LYS A 184 -5.38 2.02 11.41
C LYS A 184 -5.78 3.50 11.35
N THR A 185 -4.87 4.40 11.71
CA THR A 185 -5.08 5.85 11.62
C THR A 185 -5.24 6.29 10.17
N ILE A 186 -4.37 5.84 9.25
CA ILE A 186 -4.47 6.16 7.82
C ILE A 186 -5.83 5.72 7.25
N LEU A 187 -6.30 4.52 7.59
CA LEU A 187 -7.62 4.07 7.14
C LEU A 187 -8.75 4.89 7.76
N ALA A 188 -8.65 5.26 9.04
CA ALA A 188 -9.64 6.10 9.70
C ALA A 188 -9.73 7.51 9.09
N GLU A 189 -8.59 8.10 8.72
CA GLU A 189 -8.50 9.34 7.96
C GLU A 189 -9.10 9.18 6.56
N ALA A 190 -8.79 8.09 5.85
CA ALA A 190 -9.36 7.81 4.54
C ALA A 190 -10.90 7.70 4.59
N ILE A 191 -11.46 7.08 5.63
CA ILE A 191 -12.92 7.01 5.84
C ILE A 191 -13.50 8.41 6.04
N TYR A 192 -12.85 9.25 6.85
CA TYR A 192 -13.29 10.63 7.04
C TYR A 192 -13.28 11.40 5.71
N LEU A 193 -12.15 11.38 5.00
CA LEU A 193 -12.01 12.09 3.72
C LEU A 193 -13.01 11.59 2.68
N PHE A 194 -13.22 10.27 2.57
CA PHE A 194 -14.21 9.72 1.66
C PHE A 194 -15.61 10.26 1.96
N ASN A 195 -16.00 10.33 3.24
CA ASN A 195 -17.30 10.87 3.63
C ASN A 195 -17.43 12.36 3.31
N VAL A 196 -16.39 13.16 3.57
CA VAL A 196 -16.36 14.59 3.21
C VAL A 196 -16.52 14.77 1.70
N TYR A 197 -15.73 14.05 0.90
CA TYR A 197 -15.80 14.13 -0.55
C TYR A 197 -17.15 13.66 -1.11
N LYS A 198 -17.73 12.60 -0.54
CA LYS A 198 -19.06 12.12 -0.91
C LYS A 198 -20.16 13.13 -0.58
N GLN A 199 -20.01 13.89 0.51
CA GLN A 199 -20.96 14.97 0.86
C GLN A 199 -20.80 16.17 -0.07
N MET A 200 -19.57 16.59 -0.37
CA MET A 200 -19.28 17.77 -1.19
C MET A 200 -19.53 17.55 -2.69
N GLU A 201 -19.18 16.37 -3.20
CA GLU A 201 -19.18 16.07 -4.63
C GLU A 201 -20.28 15.07 -5.06
N GLY A 202 -21.05 14.57 -4.09
CA GLY A 202 -22.15 13.64 -4.30
C GLY A 202 -21.73 12.16 -4.41
N LYS A 203 -22.66 11.32 -4.87
CA LYS A 203 -22.48 9.85 -4.90
C LYS A 203 -21.49 9.34 -5.96
N ASN A 204 -20.99 10.20 -6.85
CA ASN A 204 -20.17 9.81 -8.00
C ASN A 204 -18.67 10.03 -7.74
N VAL A 205 -18.22 9.68 -6.53
CA VAL A 205 -16.81 9.74 -6.10
C VAL A 205 -16.30 8.33 -5.90
N ALA A 206 -15.22 7.99 -6.60
CA ALA A 206 -14.42 6.81 -6.32
C ALA A 206 -13.21 7.22 -5.48
N PHE A 207 -13.05 6.59 -4.32
CA PHE A 207 -11.99 6.87 -3.38
C PHE A 207 -11.07 5.67 -3.23
N TYR A 208 -9.78 5.91 -3.38
CA TYR A 208 -8.76 4.88 -3.40
C TYR A 208 -7.71 5.14 -2.32
N ILE A 209 -7.15 4.07 -1.77
CA ILE A 209 -5.87 4.10 -1.06
C ILE A 209 -4.86 3.39 -1.94
N THR A 210 -3.77 4.06 -2.29
CA THR A 210 -2.64 3.42 -2.98
C THR A 210 -1.59 3.06 -1.95
N SER A 211 -1.17 1.80 -1.90
CA SER A 211 -0.13 1.32 -0.98
C SER A 211 0.74 0.25 -1.65
N THR A 212 1.88 -0.06 -1.03
CA THR A 212 2.67 -1.26 -1.34
C THR A 212 2.71 -2.25 -0.16
N ASP A 213 2.08 -1.90 0.97
CA ASP A 213 1.92 -2.79 2.10
C ASP A 213 0.68 -3.68 1.91
N HIS A 214 0.80 -4.96 2.26
CA HIS A 214 -0.25 -5.96 2.23
C HIS A 214 -1.50 -5.64 3.07
N HIS A 215 -1.46 -4.70 4.02
CA HIS A 215 -2.64 -4.22 4.76
C HIS A 215 -3.58 -3.39 3.88
N PHE A 216 -3.04 -2.72 2.85
CA PHE A 216 -3.80 -1.89 1.91
C PHE A 216 -3.66 -2.34 0.46
N SER A 217 -2.98 -3.45 0.20
CA SER A 217 -2.70 -3.90 -1.16
C SER A 217 -2.94 -5.39 -1.28
N PRO A 218 -3.66 -5.86 -2.31
CA PRO A 218 -3.83 -7.29 -2.56
C PRO A 218 -2.48 -8.01 -2.68
N VAL A 219 -2.41 -9.26 -2.24
CA VAL A 219 -1.19 -10.08 -2.42
C VAL A 219 -1.37 -10.91 -3.68
N ARG A 220 -0.53 -10.66 -4.69
CA ARG A 220 -0.58 -11.35 -6.00
C ARG A 220 0.59 -12.29 -6.15
N LYS A 221 0.33 -13.60 -6.33
CA LYS A 221 1.37 -14.64 -6.53
C LYS A 221 0.86 -15.72 -7.47
N LYS A 222 1.66 -16.10 -8.47
CA LYS A 222 1.35 -17.20 -9.41
C LYS A 222 -0.03 -17.08 -10.09
N GLY A 223 -0.44 -15.85 -10.45
CA GLY A 223 -1.74 -15.59 -11.07
C GLY A 223 -2.95 -15.63 -10.11
N LEU A 224 -2.73 -15.91 -8.83
CA LEU A 224 -3.74 -15.84 -7.78
C LEU A 224 -3.60 -14.54 -6.99
N GLU A 225 -4.71 -14.11 -6.41
CA GLU A 225 -4.81 -12.85 -5.67
C GLU A 225 -5.52 -13.08 -4.33
N SER A 226 -4.93 -12.57 -3.25
CA SER A 226 -5.55 -12.49 -1.93
C SER A 226 -6.05 -11.07 -1.70
N ARG A 227 -7.36 -10.93 -1.49
CA ARG A 227 -8.06 -9.65 -1.29
C ARG A 227 -8.85 -9.58 0.01
N GLY A 228 -8.68 -10.54 0.93
CA GLY A 228 -9.51 -10.66 2.13
C GLY A 228 -9.56 -9.39 3.00
N ILE A 229 -8.48 -8.63 3.10
CA ILE A 229 -8.46 -7.35 3.85
C ILE A 229 -9.03 -6.22 2.98
N THR A 230 -8.54 -6.09 1.75
CA THR A 230 -8.88 -4.99 0.84
C THR A 230 -10.35 -5.00 0.42
N ASP A 231 -10.93 -6.19 0.20
CA ASP A 231 -12.36 -6.34 -0.10
C ASP A 231 -13.21 -6.01 1.13
N THR A 232 -12.77 -6.39 2.34
CA THR A 232 -13.48 -6.01 3.58
C THR A 232 -13.47 -4.48 3.76
N ILE A 233 -12.36 -3.80 3.47
CA ILE A 233 -12.29 -2.32 3.50
C ILE A 233 -13.28 -1.72 2.49
N LYS A 234 -13.34 -2.27 1.28
CA LYS A 234 -14.28 -1.82 0.25
C LYS A 234 -15.74 -2.04 0.65
N ASP A 235 -16.06 -3.20 1.19
CA ASP A 235 -17.43 -3.57 1.55
C ASP A 235 -17.94 -2.76 2.74
N LEU A 236 -17.11 -2.54 3.76
CA LEU A 236 -17.50 -1.79 4.96
C LEU A 236 -17.45 -0.27 4.76
N PHE A 237 -16.48 0.23 4.01
CA PHE A 237 -16.18 1.66 3.95
C PHE A 237 -16.29 2.28 2.56
N GLY A 238 -16.47 1.49 1.51
CA GLY A 238 -16.56 1.97 0.12
C GLY A 238 -15.22 2.42 -0.48
N ILE A 239 -14.10 2.12 0.18
CA ILE A 239 -12.76 2.55 -0.23
C ILE A 239 -12.04 1.43 -0.96
N ILE A 240 -11.47 1.73 -2.13
CA ILE A 240 -10.76 0.74 -2.94
C ILE A 240 -9.26 0.82 -2.64
N CYS A 241 -8.69 -0.25 -2.13
CA CYS A 241 -7.26 -0.29 -1.84
C CYS A 241 -6.54 -1.19 -2.85
N ASP A 242 -5.49 -0.67 -3.50
CA ASP A 242 -4.70 -1.44 -4.45
C ASP A 242 -3.27 -0.87 -4.60
N TRP A 243 -2.47 -1.58 -5.39
CA TRP A 243 -1.13 -1.20 -5.79
C TRP A 243 -1.13 0.02 -6.72
N PRO A 244 -0.05 0.82 -6.76
CA PRO A 244 0.02 2.04 -7.57
C PRO A 244 -0.27 1.81 -9.06
N GLN A 245 0.27 0.72 -9.62
CA GLN A 245 0.09 0.38 -11.03
C GLN A 245 -1.38 0.09 -11.39
N GLN A 246 -2.09 -0.62 -10.51
CA GLN A 246 -3.51 -0.97 -10.71
C GLN A 246 -4.38 0.28 -10.63
N ILE A 247 -4.15 1.14 -9.65
CA ILE A 247 -4.87 2.42 -9.53
C ILE A 247 -4.60 3.29 -10.75
N GLU A 248 -3.35 3.41 -11.20
CA GLU A 248 -3.02 4.15 -12.41
C GLU A 248 -3.77 3.62 -13.64
N GLN A 249 -3.82 2.30 -13.82
CA GLN A 249 -4.52 1.69 -14.95
C GLN A 249 -6.03 2.00 -14.92
N ILE A 250 -6.65 1.91 -13.74
CA ILE A 250 -8.06 2.28 -13.55
C ILE A 250 -8.26 3.75 -13.94
N LEU A 251 -7.43 4.65 -13.40
CA LEU A 251 -7.54 6.08 -13.69
C LEU A 251 -7.36 6.38 -15.17
N ARG A 252 -6.41 5.75 -15.87
CA ARG A 252 -6.21 5.96 -17.32
C ARG A 252 -7.40 5.55 -18.17
N ASN A 253 -8.13 4.52 -17.74
CA ASN A 253 -9.32 4.05 -18.46
C ASN A 253 -10.53 4.97 -18.24
N GLU A 254 -10.61 5.59 -17.06
CA GLU A 254 -11.77 6.39 -16.64
C GLU A 254 -11.58 7.90 -16.90
N ILE A 255 -10.33 8.35 -16.91
CA ILE A 255 -9.94 9.74 -17.08
C ILE A 255 -9.34 9.89 -18.49
N LYS A 256 -10.21 10.20 -19.46
CA LYS A 256 -9.80 10.72 -20.76
C LYS A 256 -9.43 12.20 -20.68
#